data_AF-A0A1L9X1V3-F1
#
_entry.id   AF-A0A1L9X1V3-F1
#
_cell.length_a   1.000
_cell.length_b   1.000
_cell.length_c   1.000
_cell.angle_alpha   90.00
_cell.angle_beta   90.00
_cell.angle_gamma   90.00
#
_symmetry.space_group_name_H-M   'P 1'
#
loop_
_entity.id
_entity.type
_entity.pdbx_description
1 polymer ?
#
loop_
_entity_poly.entity_id
_entity_poly.type
_entity_poly.pdbx_seq_one_letter_code
_entity_poly.pdbx_strand_id
1 'polypeptide(L)'
;MTTTNPPSWLLPSLSEFSRFRRTAPQTWQVVFICPMEDTERVEMMTELSSVDKNWPDRPSTELRQMVEIPWLMDCVPPTSVIFTILKNDPVIFLDDQSRIDHTAIIAWKSSKESSPEAARVPLGRANMLLAVVAEGGILPPTYPRIQPERSQEPTFKEPNGVLPPHLSGLQLDPSTPTLISLIHLPPVVQENLETMIGHRIIIHNWPPHQEPCSRAQLYRMFQALKIRHPDIDEAFALFIDEDSEGYHVVRARGASGYSVFDPRDKRLELDILSFEKVRDFWTAAWNPYSRTSNRMPRGPYRYNPAMYDVHAHGGGGEPIVDPDDIAGSLGSDVIFVLERMTPSELRQIRTELFPCPDQEYMWVDVADRLASPDMQGLLAYFETSEEFAHHHRNHCPPLQFLAVDRRTLADAMEPADEREDWEAVIVASYEGGDVWFQDETGRSFGYLSTGYGYERRNLEEAEGVYINVNISNMSWSEMCEQSPVVHWSAYRAWAEDPEKESFARSFGPEGMQVSESG
;
A
#
# COMPACT_ATOMS: atom_id res chain seq x y z
N MET A 1 -20.75 -17.26 -13.28
CA MET A 1 -19.75 -16.21 -12.98
C MET A 1 -19.17 -16.54 -11.62
N THR A 2 -17.87 -16.74 -11.53
CA THR A 2 -17.17 -16.93 -10.25
C THR A 2 -17.28 -15.61 -9.49
N THR A 3 -18.04 -15.60 -8.40
CA THR A 3 -18.13 -14.48 -7.46
C THR A 3 -16.77 -14.32 -6.77
N THR A 4 -15.88 -13.55 -7.38
CA THR A 4 -14.67 -13.05 -6.72
C THR A 4 -15.09 -11.93 -5.79
N ASN A 5 -14.91 -12.13 -4.48
CA ASN A 5 -15.17 -11.08 -3.50
C ASN A 5 -14.27 -9.87 -3.84
N PRO A 6 -14.80 -8.64 -3.86
CA PRO A 6 -13.95 -7.48 -4.05
C PRO A 6 -12.89 -7.41 -2.94
N PRO A 7 -11.62 -7.11 -3.26
CA PRO A 7 -10.60 -6.87 -2.26
C PRO A 7 -10.98 -5.73 -1.30
N SER A 8 -10.47 -5.76 -0.07
CA SER A 8 -10.94 -4.83 0.95
C SER A 8 -10.70 -3.36 0.64
N TRP A 9 -9.62 -3.05 -0.10
CA TRP A 9 -9.26 -1.69 -0.49
C TRP A 9 -10.17 -1.12 -1.59
N LEU A 10 -11.00 -1.97 -2.22
CA LEU A 10 -12.07 -1.49 -3.11
C LEU A 10 -13.37 -1.22 -2.34
N LEU A 11 -13.47 -1.57 -1.05
CA LEU A 11 -14.70 -1.39 -0.29
C LEU A 11 -14.87 0.07 0.18
N PRO A 12 -16.11 0.51 0.45
CA PRO A 12 -16.36 1.83 1.02
C PRO A 12 -15.53 2.07 2.29
N SER A 13 -14.82 3.19 2.33
CA SER A 13 -14.12 3.66 3.52
C SER A 13 -14.98 4.68 4.26
N LEU A 14 -15.36 4.32 5.47
CA LEU A 14 -16.20 5.17 6.32
C LEU A 14 -15.34 6.17 7.10
N SER A 15 -15.74 7.44 7.10
CA SER A 15 -15.17 8.44 8.00
C SER A 15 -15.67 8.20 9.42
N GLU A 16 -14.77 8.30 10.42
CA GLU A 16 -15.20 8.19 11.82
C GLU A 16 -16.11 9.38 12.17
N PHE A 17 -17.37 9.09 12.43
CA PHE A 17 -18.29 10.06 13.00
C PHE A 17 -18.00 10.10 14.48
N SER A 18 -17.19 11.07 14.89
CA SER A 18 -16.87 11.25 16.30
C SER A 18 -18.14 11.09 17.15
N ARG A 19 -18.13 10.10 18.04
CA ARG A 19 -19.02 10.03 19.21
C ARG A 19 -18.91 11.27 20.13
N PHE A 20 -18.16 12.31 19.72
CA PHE A 20 -17.64 13.40 20.53
C PHE A 20 -17.85 14.83 19.99
N ARG A 21 -18.27 15.05 18.73
CA ARG A 21 -18.60 16.41 18.26
C ARG A 21 -20.07 16.71 18.58
N ARG A 22 -20.29 17.36 19.72
CA ARG A 22 -21.59 17.88 20.20
C ARG A 22 -22.28 18.88 19.26
N THR A 23 -21.67 19.23 18.14
CA THR A 23 -22.08 20.32 17.25
C THR A 23 -22.75 19.86 15.95
N ALA A 24 -22.85 18.56 15.68
CA ALA A 24 -23.54 18.01 14.51
C ALA A 24 -24.67 17.06 14.94
N PRO A 25 -25.76 16.94 14.16
CA PRO A 25 -26.78 15.93 14.40
C PRO A 25 -26.14 14.53 14.39
N GLN A 26 -26.68 13.63 15.21
CA GLN A 26 -26.23 12.24 15.22
C GLN A 26 -26.76 11.58 13.94
N THR A 27 -25.86 11.23 13.02
CA THR A 27 -26.19 10.70 11.68
C THR A 27 -25.72 9.26 11.55
N TRP A 28 -26.53 8.40 10.94
CA TRP A 28 -26.14 7.04 10.56
C TRP A 28 -25.69 6.98 9.10
N GLN A 29 -24.61 6.24 8.84
CA GLN A 29 -24.25 5.82 7.49
C GLN A 29 -25.12 4.62 7.08
N VAL A 30 -25.65 4.67 5.86
CA VAL A 30 -26.36 3.56 5.23
C VAL A 30 -25.57 3.12 4.00
N VAL A 31 -24.94 1.95 4.08
CA VAL A 31 -24.10 1.42 3.01
C VAL A 31 -24.89 0.40 2.20
N PHE A 32 -25.09 0.68 0.92
CA PHE A 32 -25.60 -0.31 -0.01
C PHE A 32 -24.46 -1.27 -0.39
N ILE A 33 -24.70 -2.57 -0.30
CA ILE A 33 -23.76 -3.64 -0.68
C ILE A 33 -24.32 -4.49 -1.81
N CYS A 34 -25.01 -3.84 -2.74
CA CYS A 34 -25.50 -4.40 -3.99
C CYS A 34 -25.83 -3.25 -4.98
N PRO A 35 -25.70 -3.47 -6.30
CA PRO A 35 -26.21 -2.53 -7.29
C PRO A 35 -27.71 -2.30 -7.08
N MET A 36 -28.13 -1.03 -7.04
CA MET A 36 -29.52 -0.63 -6.83
C MET A 36 -29.80 0.68 -7.55
N GLU A 37 -30.93 0.76 -8.25
CA GLU A 37 -31.32 1.97 -8.98
C GLU A 37 -31.63 3.12 -8.01
N ASP A 38 -31.45 4.35 -8.46
CA ASP A 38 -31.63 5.54 -7.61
C ASP A 38 -33.03 5.61 -6.97
N THR A 39 -34.06 5.26 -7.74
CA THR A 39 -35.45 5.20 -7.24
C THR A 39 -35.64 4.16 -6.13
N GLU A 40 -35.04 2.97 -6.26
CA GLU A 40 -35.09 1.93 -5.24
C GLU A 40 -34.34 2.36 -3.98
N ARG A 41 -33.18 3.02 -4.11
CA ARG A 41 -32.42 3.54 -2.97
C ARG A 41 -33.24 4.58 -2.19
N VAL A 42 -33.88 5.53 -2.89
CA VAL A 42 -34.74 6.54 -2.28
C VAL A 42 -35.92 5.91 -1.54
N GLU A 43 -36.55 4.87 -2.10
CA GLU A 43 -37.62 4.13 -1.44
C GLU A 43 -37.13 3.45 -0.16
N MET A 44 -36.00 2.75 -0.21
CA MET A 44 -35.40 2.07 0.95
C MET A 44 -35.01 3.06 2.06
N MET A 45 -34.37 4.18 1.70
CA MET A 45 -34.00 5.24 2.64
C MET A 45 -35.21 5.94 3.25
N THR A 46 -36.29 6.09 2.48
CA THR A 46 -37.57 6.62 2.97
C THR A 46 -38.21 5.66 3.97
N GLU A 47 -38.19 4.35 3.70
CA GLU A 47 -38.72 3.34 4.64
C GLU A 47 -37.88 3.27 5.93
N LEU A 48 -36.55 3.33 5.83
CA LEU A 48 -35.63 3.45 6.97
C LEU A 48 -35.90 4.68 7.84
N SER A 49 -36.36 5.77 7.22
CA SER A 49 -36.69 7.04 7.91
C SER A 49 -38.11 7.05 8.47
N SER A 50 -38.89 6.00 8.19
CA SER A 50 -40.27 5.89 8.64
C SER A 50 -40.36 5.25 10.02
N VAL A 51 -41.49 5.48 10.70
CA VAL A 51 -41.78 4.89 12.00
C VAL A 51 -42.74 3.72 11.81
N ASP A 52 -42.33 2.51 12.21
CA ASP A 52 -43.24 1.38 12.34
C ASP A 52 -44.29 1.65 13.44
N LYS A 53 -45.49 2.05 13.01
CA LYS A 53 -46.63 2.33 13.91
C LYS A 53 -47.20 1.08 14.58
N ASN A 54 -46.89 -0.10 14.05
CA ASN A 54 -47.39 -1.38 14.53
C ASN A 54 -46.37 -2.10 15.41
N TRP A 55 -45.28 -1.45 15.81
CA TRP A 55 -44.25 -2.05 16.68
C TRP A 55 -44.68 -2.00 18.16
N PRO A 56 -45.12 -3.14 18.76
CA PRO A 56 -45.37 -3.20 20.19
C PRO A 56 -44.07 -2.97 20.96
N ASP A 57 -44.13 -2.18 22.04
CA ASP A 57 -42.99 -1.86 22.90
C ASP A 57 -41.83 -1.14 22.18
N ARG A 58 -42.18 -0.28 21.21
CA ARG A 58 -41.21 0.57 20.50
C ARG A 58 -40.33 1.36 21.50
N PRO A 59 -38.99 1.35 21.33
CA PRO A 59 -38.08 2.16 22.12
C PRO A 59 -38.46 3.66 22.09
N SER A 60 -38.10 4.39 23.14
CA SER A 60 -38.31 5.85 23.21
C SER A 60 -37.20 6.66 22.52
N THR A 61 -36.32 6.01 21.74
CA THR A 61 -35.25 6.67 21.00
C THR A 61 -35.80 7.46 19.82
N GLU A 62 -35.18 8.59 19.52
CA GLU A 62 -35.51 9.40 18.35
C GLU A 62 -34.86 8.81 17.09
N LEU A 63 -35.53 8.99 15.94
CA LEU A 63 -34.94 8.66 14.65
C LEU A 63 -33.79 9.63 14.37
N ARG A 64 -32.70 9.06 13.87
CA ARG A 64 -31.52 9.82 13.48
C ARG A 64 -31.54 10.14 11.99
N GLN A 65 -30.84 11.21 11.61
CA GLN A 65 -30.55 11.49 10.21
C GLN A 65 -29.72 10.34 9.63
N MET A 66 -29.85 10.10 8.33
CA MET A 66 -29.15 9.06 7.61
C MET A 66 -28.56 9.63 6.33
N VAL A 67 -27.36 9.16 5.99
CA VAL A 67 -26.66 9.48 4.75
C VAL A 67 -26.34 8.21 4.01
N GLU A 68 -26.57 8.21 2.70
CA GLU A 68 -26.36 7.02 1.87
C GLU A 68 -24.95 6.94 1.30
N ILE A 69 -24.42 5.72 1.23
CA ILE A 69 -23.21 5.36 0.51
C ILE A 69 -23.64 4.32 -0.53
N PRO A 70 -23.82 4.70 -1.81
CA PRO A 70 -24.25 3.80 -2.85
C PRO A 70 -23.18 2.77 -3.20
N TRP A 71 -23.61 1.68 -3.83
CA TRP A 71 -22.73 0.64 -4.33
C TRP A 71 -22.42 0.90 -5.81
N LEU A 72 -21.20 1.38 -6.10
CA LEU A 72 -20.77 1.70 -7.46
C LEU A 72 -20.11 0.54 -8.20
N MET A 73 -19.93 -0.61 -7.54
CA MET A 73 -19.27 -1.77 -8.13
C MET A 73 -20.26 -2.68 -8.86
N ASP A 74 -19.80 -3.29 -9.96
CA ASP A 74 -20.61 -4.23 -10.76
C ASP A 74 -20.79 -5.60 -10.10
N CYS A 75 -20.01 -5.89 -9.06
CA CYS A 75 -20.04 -7.18 -8.36
C CYS A 75 -20.88 -7.10 -7.08
N VAL A 76 -21.51 -8.21 -6.69
CA VAL A 76 -22.20 -8.34 -5.40
C VAL A 76 -21.29 -9.08 -4.43
N PRO A 77 -20.86 -8.46 -3.32
CA PRO A 77 -20.01 -9.11 -2.33
C PRO A 77 -20.83 -10.05 -1.45
N PRO A 78 -20.19 -10.99 -0.74
CA PRO A 78 -20.85 -11.74 0.31
C PRO A 78 -21.19 -10.81 1.48
N THR A 79 -22.28 -11.11 2.18
CA THR A 79 -22.74 -10.31 3.33
C THR A 79 -21.69 -10.20 4.44
N SER A 80 -20.72 -11.12 4.52
CA SER A 80 -19.60 -11.07 5.48
C SER A 80 -18.71 -9.83 5.33
N VAL A 81 -18.74 -9.16 4.17
CA VAL A 81 -17.98 -7.93 3.90
C VAL A 81 -18.28 -6.78 4.86
N ILE A 82 -19.46 -6.79 5.50
CA ILE A 82 -19.86 -5.78 6.50
C ILE A 82 -18.85 -5.67 7.64
N PHE A 83 -18.19 -6.75 8.03
CA PHE A 83 -17.20 -6.75 9.11
C PHE A 83 -15.87 -6.12 8.70
N THR A 84 -15.60 -6.05 7.40
CA THR A 84 -14.43 -5.37 6.84
C THR A 84 -14.68 -3.87 6.68
N ILE A 85 -15.90 -3.49 6.26
CA ILE A 85 -16.31 -2.08 6.12
C ILE A 85 -16.48 -1.42 7.49
N LEU A 86 -17.02 -2.17 8.46
CA LEU A 86 -17.26 -1.67 9.81
C LEU A 86 -15.94 -1.37 10.53
N LYS A 87 -15.71 -0.09 10.84
CA LYS A 87 -14.60 0.37 11.70
C LYS A 87 -15.00 0.33 13.18
N ASN A 88 -15.31 1.48 13.77
CA ASN A 88 -15.68 1.62 15.18
C ASN A 88 -17.09 2.19 15.38
N ASP A 89 -17.74 2.69 14.33
CA ASP A 89 -19.04 3.33 14.40
C ASP A 89 -20.17 2.39 13.99
N PRO A 90 -21.38 2.52 14.56
CA PRO A 90 -22.54 1.74 14.15
C PRO A 90 -23.03 2.14 12.74
N VAL A 91 -23.37 1.15 11.91
CA VAL A 91 -23.71 1.34 10.48
C VAL A 91 -24.91 0.48 10.10
N ILE A 92 -25.71 0.97 9.15
CA ILE A 92 -26.79 0.21 8.49
C ILE A 92 -26.28 -0.27 7.14
N PHE A 93 -26.52 -1.54 6.80
CA PHE A 93 -26.21 -2.12 5.49
C PHE A 93 -27.47 -2.63 4.79
N LEU A 94 -27.52 -2.45 3.48
CA LEU A 94 -28.57 -2.96 2.60
C LEU A 94 -27.96 -3.86 1.53
N ASP A 95 -28.28 -5.16 1.57
CA ASP A 95 -27.93 -6.12 0.50
C ASP A 95 -29.14 -6.43 -0.38
N ASP A 96 -28.97 -7.26 -1.41
CA ASP A 96 -30.07 -7.58 -2.33
C ASP A 96 -31.26 -8.24 -1.60
N GLN A 97 -30.98 -9.04 -0.56
CA GLN A 97 -32.02 -9.63 0.29
C GLN A 97 -32.80 -8.58 1.10
N SER A 98 -32.17 -7.47 1.48
CA SER A 98 -32.83 -6.36 2.17
C SER A 98 -34.00 -5.80 1.36
N ARG A 99 -33.84 -5.66 0.04
CA ARG A 99 -34.88 -5.20 -0.88
C ARG A 99 -36.05 -6.20 -0.97
N ILE A 100 -35.75 -7.49 -1.04
CA ILE A 100 -36.77 -8.54 -1.23
C ILE A 100 -37.60 -8.74 0.05
N ASP A 101 -36.95 -8.75 1.21
CA ASP A 101 -37.59 -9.09 2.48
C ASP A 101 -38.06 -7.86 3.28
N HIS A 102 -37.83 -6.64 2.78
CA HIS A 102 -37.99 -5.40 3.55
C HIS A 102 -37.26 -5.47 4.89
N THR A 103 -35.98 -5.85 4.83
CA THR A 103 -35.08 -5.92 5.99
C THR A 103 -33.86 -5.02 5.82
N ALA A 104 -33.11 -4.80 6.88
CA ALA A 104 -31.78 -4.20 6.85
C ALA A 104 -30.85 -4.95 7.78
N ILE A 105 -29.56 -4.79 7.58
CA ILE A 105 -28.54 -5.28 8.50
C ILE A 105 -28.06 -4.11 9.33
N ILE A 106 -28.10 -4.25 10.65
CA ILE A 106 -27.44 -3.31 11.56
C ILE A 106 -26.14 -3.95 12.05
N ALA A 107 -25.05 -3.20 12.02
CA ALA A 107 -23.76 -3.64 12.53
C ALA A 107 -23.19 -2.60 13.49
N TRP A 108 -22.61 -3.06 14.60
CA TRP A 108 -22.12 -2.19 15.66
C TRP A 108 -20.98 -2.84 16.42
N LYS A 109 -20.23 -2.01 17.14
CA LYS A 109 -19.21 -2.43 18.11
C LYS A 109 -19.54 -1.82 19.46
N SER A 110 -19.98 -2.66 20.39
CA SER A 110 -20.23 -2.25 21.77
C SER A 110 -18.94 -1.76 22.42
N SER A 111 -19.01 -0.70 23.23
CA SER A 111 -17.84 -0.14 23.92
C SER A 111 -17.19 -1.12 24.92
N LYS A 112 -17.90 -2.18 25.29
CA LYS A 112 -17.44 -3.21 26.25
C LYS A 112 -16.92 -4.48 25.59
N GLU A 113 -17.05 -4.62 24.28
CA GLU A 113 -16.73 -5.86 23.55
C GLU A 113 -15.56 -5.64 22.58
N SER A 114 -14.75 -6.68 22.41
CA SER A 114 -13.58 -6.64 21.52
C SER A 114 -13.95 -6.83 20.05
N SER A 115 -15.09 -7.46 19.75
CA SER A 115 -15.52 -7.84 18.40
C SER A 115 -16.80 -7.12 17.97
N PRO A 116 -16.92 -6.74 16.69
CA PRO A 116 -18.18 -6.23 16.15
C PRO A 116 -19.27 -7.31 16.09
N GLU A 117 -20.52 -6.88 16.16
CA GLU A 117 -21.72 -7.71 15.96
C GLU A 117 -22.54 -7.18 14.79
N ALA A 118 -23.31 -8.08 14.16
CA ALA A 118 -24.30 -7.70 13.15
C ALA A 118 -25.56 -8.56 13.24
N ALA A 119 -26.71 -7.96 12.90
CA ALA A 119 -28.02 -8.62 12.91
C ALA A 119 -28.92 -8.10 11.79
N ARG A 120 -29.76 -8.98 11.24
CA ARG A 120 -30.81 -8.59 10.28
C ARG A 120 -32.10 -8.24 11.03
N VAL A 121 -32.68 -7.09 10.70
CA VAL A 121 -33.86 -6.50 11.35
C VAL A 121 -34.85 -5.98 10.31
N PRO A 122 -36.15 -5.80 10.64
CA PRO A 122 -37.10 -5.15 9.74
C PRO A 122 -36.65 -3.74 9.35
N LEU A 123 -36.83 -3.35 8.09
CA LEU A 123 -36.30 -2.10 7.53
C LEU A 123 -36.77 -0.87 8.31
N GLY A 124 -38.08 -0.71 8.51
CA GLY A 124 -38.67 0.38 9.30
C GLY A 124 -38.38 0.38 10.81
N ARG A 125 -37.53 -0.52 11.31
CA ARG A 125 -37.05 -0.55 12.71
C ARG A 125 -35.54 -0.33 12.84
N ALA A 126 -34.79 -0.40 11.74
CA ALA A 126 -33.33 -0.45 11.76
C ALA A 126 -32.69 0.79 12.42
N ASN A 127 -33.15 1.99 12.06
CA ASN A 127 -32.64 3.26 12.60
C ASN A 127 -32.72 3.32 14.14
N MET A 128 -33.89 2.97 14.70
CA MET A 128 -34.11 2.97 16.15
C MET A 128 -33.36 1.83 16.85
N LEU A 129 -33.35 0.63 16.26
CA LEU A 129 -32.64 -0.53 16.83
C LEU A 129 -31.14 -0.31 16.86
N LEU A 130 -30.57 0.33 15.83
CA LEU A 130 -29.17 0.71 15.81
C LEU A 130 -28.84 1.69 16.94
N ALA A 131 -29.71 2.67 17.21
CA ALA A 131 -29.54 3.59 18.33
C ALA A 131 -29.52 2.86 19.69
N VAL A 132 -30.42 1.88 19.88
CA VAL A 132 -30.47 1.08 21.10
C VAL A 132 -29.17 0.31 21.34
N VAL A 133 -28.65 -0.39 20.31
CA VAL A 133 -27.40 -1.16 20.48
C VAL A 133 -26.15 -0.30 20.56
N ALA A 134 -26.14 0.85 19.87
CA ALA A 134 -25.07 1.83 19.97
C ALA A 134 -24.91 2.38 21.40
N GLU A 135 -25.99 2.46 22.17
CA GLU A 135 -26.01 2.88 23.57
C GLU A 135 -25.77 1.72 24.57
N GLY A 136 -25.47 0.51 24.07
CA GLY A 136 -25.20 -0.68 24.88
C GLY A 136 -26.44 -1.49 25.25
N GLY A 137 -27.57 -1.26 24.58
CA GLY A 137 -28.75 -2.11 24.66
C GLY A 137 -28.55 -3.48 24.00
N ILE A 138 -29.43 -4.43 24.33
CA ILE A 138 -29.35 -5.81 23.83
C ILE A 138 -30.46 -6.05 22.82
N LEU A 139 -30.11 -6.56 21.63
CA LEU A 139 -31.10 -7.01 20.65
C LEU A 139 -31.75 -8.33 21.07
N PRO A 140 -33.06 -8.46 20.91
CA PRO A 140 -33.76 -9.73 21.07
C PRO A 140 -33.12 -10.85 20.22
N PRO A 141 -33.06 -12.09 20.74
CA PRO A 141 -32.49 -13.24 20.03
C PRO A 141 -33.31 -13.66 18.80
N THR A 142 -34.50 -13.08 18.61
CA THR A 142 -35.37 -13.31 17.45
C THR A 142 -34.81 -12.72 16.16
N TYR A 143 -33.87 -11.78 16.23
CA TYR A 143 -33.22 -11.21 15.07
C TYR A 143 -32.00 -12.06 14.65
N PRO A 144 -31.96 -12.60 13.43
CA PRO A 144 -30.86 -13.43 12.96
C PRO A 144 -29.51 -12.71 13.06
N ARG A 145 -28.52 -13.36 13.67
CA ARG A 145 -27.14 -12.83 13.78
C ARG A 145 -26.31 -13.24 12.58
N ILE A 146 -25.47 -12.32 12.12
CA ILE A 146 -24.48 -12.57 11.05
C ILE A 146 -23.13 -12.84 11.72
N GLN A 147 -22.41 -13.84 11.24
CA GLN A 147 -21.13 -14.26 11.81
C GLN A 147 -19.97 -13.82 10.89
N PRO A 148 -18.83 -13.40 11.46
CA PRO A 148 -17.64 -13.14 10.66
C PRO A 148 -17.09 -14.45 10.07
N GLU A 149 -16.51 -14.37 8.89
CA GLU A 149 -15.77 -15.50 8.30
C GLU A 149 -14.48 -15.75 9.09
N ARG A 150 -14.16 -17.03 9.34
CA ARG A 150 -12.88 -17.41 9.96
C ARG A 150 -11.78 -17.35 8.92
N SER A 151 -10.87 -16.39 9.04
CA SER A 151 -9.64 -16.35 8.25
C SER A 151 -8.65 -17.42 8.72
N GLN A 152 -7.97 -18.07 7.77
CA GLN A 152 -6.83 -18.93 8.06
C GLN A 152 -5.57 -18.07 8.23
N GLU A 153 -4.70 -18.46 9.17
CA GLU A 153 -3.41 -17.78 9.35
C GLU A 153 -2.54 -17.92 8.10
N PRO A 154 -1.86 -16.84 7.66
CA PRO A 154 -1.00 -16.91 6.50
C PRO A 154 0.22 -17.78 6.76
N THR A 155 0.43 -18.78 5.91
CA THR A 155 1.73 -19.47 5.81
C THR A 155 2.73 -18.62 5.03
N PHE A 156 3.88 -18.34 5.65
CA PHE A 156 5.02 -17.71 4.99
C PHE A 156 5.96 -18.77 4.44
N LYS A 157 6.49 -18.54 3.23
CA LYS A 157 7.61 -19.30 2.67
C LYS A 157 8.85 -18.41 2.75
N GLU A 158 9.97 -18.99 3.14
CA GLU A 158 11.26 -18.30 3.00
C GLU A 158 11.56 -18.05 1.52
N PRO A 159 12.24 -16.93 1.19
CA PRO A 159 12.57 -16.57 -0.18
C PRO A 159 13.66 -17.49 -0.72
N ASN A 160 13.60 -17.79 -2.01
CA ASN A 160 14.61 -18.64 -2.64
C ASN A 160 15.86 -17.80 -2.97
N GLY A 161 16.94 -18.03 -2.22
CA GLY A 161 18.26 -17.52 -2.58
C GLY A 161 18.79 -18.19 -3.85
N VAL A 162 19.29 -17.39 -4.80
CA VAL A 162 19.86 -17.89 -6.06
C VAL A 162 21.14 -17.13 -6.38
N LEU A 163 22.21 -17.88 -6.66
CA LEU A 163 23.46 -17.32 -7.17
C LEU A 163 23.54 -17.43 -8.70
N PRO A 164 24.03 -16.39 -9.40
CA PRO A 164 24.28 -16.48 -10.82
C PRO A 164 25.38 -17.50 -11.12
N PRO A 165 25.45 -18.06 -12.34
CA PRO A 165 26.37 -19.16 -12.67
C PRO A 165 27.84 -18.90 -12.34
N HIS A 166 28.30 -17.65 -12.51
CA HIS A 166 29.69 -17.27 -12.24
C HIS A 166 30.02 -17.18 -10.74
N LEU A 167 29.02 -17.19 -9.87
CA LEU A 167 29.15 -17.25 -8.40
C LEU A 167 28.69 -18.60 -7.82
N SER A 168 28.45 -19.60 -8.68
CA SER A 168 27.93 -20.90 -8.24
C SER A 168 28.85 -21.55 -7.21
N GLY A 169 28.28 -21.95 -6.07
CA GLY A 169 29.00 -22.59 -4.98
C GLY A 169 29.84 -21.64 -4.10
N LEU A 170 29.74 -20.31 -4.29
CA LEU A 170 30.41 -19.34 -3.43
C LEU A 170 29.97 -19.53 -1.96
N GLN A 171 30.94 -19.61 -1.06
CA GLN A 171 30.74 -19.60 0.38
C GLN A 171 31.57 -18.48 0.99
N LEU A 172 30.93 -17.65 1.81
CA LEU A 172 31.60 -16.54 2.48
C LEU A 172 32.47 -17.05 3.63
N ASP A 173 33.67 -16.51 3.74
CA ASP A 173 34.62 -16.84 4.80
C ASP A 173 34.71 -15.73 5.85
N PRO A 174 34.63 -16.04 7.17
CA PRO A 174 34.69 -15.02 8.21
C PRO A 174 36.04 -14.27 8.31
N SER A 175 37.14 -14.84 7.79
CA SER A 175 38.48 -14.27 7.99
C SER A 175 38.83 -13.16 7.01
N THR A 176 38.24 -13.17 5.82
CA THR A 176 38.56 -12.20 4.75
C THR A 176 37.29 -11.57 4.19
N PRO A 177 37.16 -10.23 4.22
CA PRO A 177 36.03 -9.55 3.61
C PRO A 177 35.90 -9.91 2.14
N THR A 178 34.73 -10.40 1.77
CA THR A 178 34.41 -10.80 0.40
C THR A 178 33.38 -9.83 -0.17
N LEU A 179 33.73 -9.16 -1.25
CA LEU A 179 32.90 -8.18 -1.94
C LEU A 179 32.51 -8.73 -3.31
N ILE A 180 31.23 -8.63 -3.65
CA ILE A 180 30.72 -9.07 -4.94
C ILE A 180 30.37 -7.85 -5.76
N SER A 181 30.98 -7.73 -6.93
CA SER A 181 30.68 -6.61 -7.81
C SER A 181 29.36 -6.84 -8.54
N LEU A 182 28.52 -5.80 -8.57
CA LEU A 182 27.25 -5.76 -9.30
C LEU A 182 27.44 -5.35 -10.76
N ILE A 183 28.66 -4.96 -11.12
CA ILE A 183 29.09 -4.53 -12.47
C ILE A 183 30.48 -5.03 -12.78
N HIS A 184 30.88 -4.98 -14.05
CA HIS A 184 32.23 -5.38 -14.43
C HIS A 184 33.25 -4.31 -14.02
N LEU A 185 34.18 -4.65 -13.14
CA LEU A 185 35.27 -3.77 -12.70
C LEU A 185 36.51 -3.98 -13.56
N PRO A 186 37.02 -2.94 -14.25
CA PRO A 186 38.32 -3.00 -14.91
C PRO A 186 39.46 -3.31 -13.92
N PRO A 187 40.57 -3.94 -14.36
CA PRO A 187 41.68 -4.30 -13.46
C PRO A 187 42.23 -3.12 -12.64
N VAL A 188 42.36 -1.96 -13.27
CA VAL A 188 42.85 -0.73 -12.60
C VAL A 188 41.91 -0.29 -11.48
N VAL A 189 40.61 -0.46 -11.64
CA VAL A 189 39.62 -0.12 -10.61
C VAL A 189 39.73 -1.09 -9.43
N GLN A 190 39.94 -2.38 -9.69
CA GLN A 190 40.13 -3.37 -8.63
C GLN A 190 41.39 -3.06 -7.79
N GLU A 191 42.52 -2.76 -8.42
CA GLU A 191 43.76 -2.38 -7.73
C GLU A 191 43.58 -1.10 -6.88
N ASN A 192 42.85 -0.12 -7.40
CA ASN A 192 42.53 1.11 -6.67
C ASN A 192 41.64 0.84 -5.45
N LEU A 193 40.59 0.03 -5.60
CA LEU A 193 39.68 -0.33 -4.50
C LEU A 193 40.42 -1.09 -3.39
N GLU A 194 41.27 -2.05 -3.75
CA GLU A 194 42.12 -2.78 -2.79
C GLU A 194 43.04 -1.83 -2.01
N THR A 195 43.62 -0.83 -2.70
CA THR A 195 44.49 0.18 -2.09
C THR A 195 43.70 1.10 -1.15
N MET A 196 42.51 1.55 -1.54
CA MET A 196 41.66 2.45 -0.76
C MET A 196 41.11 1.78 0.51
N ILE A 197 40.77 0.49 0.43
CA ILE A 197 40.31 -0.30 1.59
C ILE A 197 41.48 -0.59 2.55
N GLY A 198 42.70 -0.70 2.03
CA GLY A 198 43.92 -0.73 2.85
C GLY A 198 44.14 -2.04 3.63
N HIS A 199 43.39 -3.09 3.33
CA HIS A 199 43.58 -4.43 3.88
C HIS A 199 43.18 -5.51 2.86
N ARG A 200 43.58 -6.76 3.14
CA ARG A 200 43.24 -7.90 2.27
C ARG A 200 41.72 -8.07 2.15
N ILE A 201 41.25 -8.21 0.93
CA ILE A 201 39.86 -8.50 0.55
C ILE A 201 39.83 -9.52 -0.59
N ILE A 202 38.66 -10.06 -0.89
CA ILE A 202 38.40 -10.87 -2.08
C ILE A 202 37.32 -10.17 -2.89
N ILE A 203 37.61 -9.86 -4.15
CA ILE A 203 36.64 -9.29 -5.09
C ILE A 203 36.18 -10.39 -6.06
N HIS A 204 34.89 -10.70 -6.03
CA HIS A 204 34.24 -11.49 -7.09
C HIS A 204 33.66 -10.54 -8.12
N ASN A 205 34.38 -10.39 -9.23
CA ASN A 205 34.01 -9.44 -10.26
C ASN A 205 32.85 -9.96 -11.13
N TRP A 206 32.01 -9.04 -11.60
CA TRP A 206 30.97 -9.37 -12.57
C TRP A 206 31.60 -9.68 -13.94
N PRO A 207 31.04 -10.63 -14.71
CA PRO A 207 31.60 -10.99 -16.01
C PRO A 207 31.62 -9.80 -16.99
N PRO A 208 32.68 -9.67 -17.81
CA PRO A 208 32.70 -8.65 -18.86
C PRO A 208 31.61 -8.92 -19.89
N HIS A 209 31.06 -7.85 -20.49
CA HIS A 209 30.05 -7.89 -21.54
C HIS A 209 28.68 -8.49 -21.14
N GLN A 210 28.40 -8.61 -19.84
CA GLN A 210 27.05 -8.89 -19.33
C GLN A 210 26.40 -7.61 -18.84
N GLU A 211 25.07 -7.55 -18.92
CA GLU A 211 24.29 -6.52 -18.23
C GLU A 211 24.66 -6.47 -16.75
N PRO A 212 24.70 -5.28 -16.12
CA PRO A 212 24.78 -5.13 -14.69
C PRO A 212 23.77 -6.00 -13.94
N CYS A 213 24.09 -6.32 -12.69
CA CYS A 213 23.18 -7.00 -11.79
C CYS A 213 21.89 -6.18 -11.62
N SER A 214 20.74 -6.79 -11.89
CA SER A 214 19.45 -6.17 -11.62
C SER A 214 19.15 -6.17 -10.12
N ARG A 215 18.28 -5.26 -9.64
CA ARG A 215 17.88 -5.24 -8.22
C ARG A 215 17.19 -6.54 -7.76
N ALA A 216 16.43 -7.19 -8.66
CA ALA A 216 15.84 -8.52 -8.40
C ALA A 216 16.91 -9.63 -8.26
N GLN A 217 17.95 -9.61 -9.10
CA GLN A 217 19.08 -10.55 -8.99
C GLN A 217 19.87 -10.29 -7.70
N LEU A 218 20.11 -9.03 -7.37
CA LEU A 218 20.78 -8.61 -6.14
C LEU A 218 20.03 -9.13 -4.91
N TYR A 219 18.70 -8.97 -4.86
CA TYR A 219 17.87 -9.50 -3.77
C TYR A 219 18.08 -11.01 -3.60
N ARG A 220 17.96 -11.79 -4.68
CA ARG A 220 18.13 -13.26 -4.64
C ARG A 220 19.57 -13.66 -4.29
N MET A 221 20.57 -12.91 -4.73
CA MET A 221 21.97 -13.09 -4.34
C MET A 221 22.17 -12.83 -2.85
N PHE A 222 21.61 -11.74 -2.32
CA PHE A 222 21.63 -11.46 -0.89
C PHE A 222 21.02 -12.60 -0.09
N GLN A 223 19.84 -13.11 -0.47
CA GLN A 223 19.22 -14.24 0.24
C GLN A 223 20.11 -15.50 0.26
N ALA A 224 20.93 -15.73 -0.77
CA ALA A 224 21.87 -16.84 -0.83
C ALA A 224 23.16 -16.62 -0.01
N LEU A 225 23.60 -15.37 0.14
CA LEU A 225 24.92 -15.03 0.68
C LEU A 225 24.88 -14.38 2.07
N LYS A 226 23.71 -13.96 2.53
CA LYS A 226 23.58 -13.16 3.76
C LYS A 226 24.26 -13.84 4.96
N ILE A 227 25.11 -13.08 5.63
CA ILE A 227 25.71 -13.44 6.91
C ILE A 227 24.61 -13.29 7.96
N ARG A 228 24.15 -14.42 8.51
CA ARG A 228 23.08 -14.45 9.53
C ARG A 228 23.53 -15.17 10.78
N HIS A 229 23.02 -14.74 11.93
CA HIS A 229 23.27 -15.37 13.21
C HIS A 229 21.93 -15.86 13.82
N PRO A 230 21.85 -17.06 14.43
CA PRO A 230 20.58 -17.63 14.93
C PRO A 230 19.83 -16.74 15.94
N ASP A 231 20.59 -15.97 16.72
CA ASP A 231 20.07 -15.11 17.78
C ASP A 231 19.80 -13.66 17.35
N ILE A 232 20.00 -13.34 16.07
CA ILE A 232 19.93 -11.99 15.52
C ILE A 232 18.99 -11.99 14.33
N ASP A 233 18.04 -11.06 14.31
CA ASP A 233 17.01 -10.97 13.29
C ASP A 233 17.51 -10.24 12.01
N GLU A 234 18.73 -9.69 12.05
CA GLU A 234 19.39 -9.00 10.94
C GLU A 234 20.45 -9.87 10.25
N ALA A 235 20.55 -9.70 8.94
CA ALA A 235 21.56 -10.32 8.10
C ALA A 235 22.19 -9.32 7.14
N PHE A 236 23.43 -9.58 6.76
CA PHE A 236 24.29 -8.61 6.09
C PHE A 236 25.07 -9.19 4.91
N ALA A 237 25.37 -8.37 3.91
CA ALA A 237 26.32 -8.70 2.85
C ALA A 237 27.03 -7.44 2.34
N LEU A 238 28.12 -7.62 1.59
CA LEU A 238 28.88 -6.54 0.96
C LEU A 238 28.91 -6.70 -0.56
N PHE A 239 28.66 -5.59 -1.25
CA PHE A 239 28.68 -5.49 -2.69
C PHE A 239 29.56 -4.32 -3.14
N ILE A 240 29.86 -4.26 -4.43
CA ILE A 240 30.44 -3.09 -5.09
C ILE A 240 29.44 -2.65 -6.16
N ASP A 241 29.11 -1.37 -6.16
CA ASP A 241 28.25 -0.76 -7.18
C ASP A 241 28.88 0.53 -7.73
N GLU A 242 28.27 1.09 -8.76
CA GLU A 242 28.65 2.37 -9.38
C GLU A 242 27.43 3.27 -9.52
N ASP A 243 27.63 4.56 -9.23
CA ASP A 243 26.67 5.64 -9.41
C ASP A 243 27.36 6.86 -10.08
N SER A 244 26.74 8.04 -10.03
CA SER A 244 27.29 9.29 -10.60
C SER A 244 28.60 9.75 -9.95
N GLU A 245 28.90 9.34 -8.71
CA GLU A 245 30.11 9.74 -7.97
C GLU A 245 31.26 8.75 -8.15
N GLY A 246 30.97 7.52 -8.58
CA GLY A 246 31.96 6.52 -8.97
C GLY A 246 31.69 5.15 -8.36
N TYR A 247 32.74 4.41 -8.03
CA TYR A 247 32.64 3.06 -7.46
C TYR A 247 32.58 3.10 -5.93
N HIS A 248 31.60 2.42 -5.35
CA HIS A 248 31.35 2.41 -3.91
C HIS A 248 31.26 0.99 -3.36
N VAL A 249 31.66 0.78 -2.10
CA VAL A 249 31.27 -0.43 -1.36
C VAL A 249 29.87 -0.19 -0.82
N VAL A 250 28.95 -1.08 -1.18
CA VAL A 250 27.57 -1.04 -0.74
C VAL A 250 27.36 -2.13 0.31
N ARG A 251 26.89 -1.73 1.50
CA ARG A 251 26.39 -2.67 2.49
C ARG A 251 24.94 -2.98 2.18
N ALA A 252 24.59 -4.26 2.28
CA ALA A 252 23.22 -4.72 2.17
C ALA A 252 22.77 -5.26 3.53
N ARG A 253 21.59 -4.83 3.97
CA ARG A 253 20.96 -5.22 5.24
C ARG A 253 19.56 -5.74 4.98
N GLY A 254 19.22 -6.88 5.56
CA GLY A 254 17.87 -7.45 5.50
C GLY A 254 17.62 -8.40 6.67
N ALA A 255 16.49 -9.09 6.68
CA ALA A 255 16.19 -10.01 7.77
C ALA A 255 16.91 -11.37 7.64
N SER A 256 17.29 -11.94 8.79
CA SER A 256 17.78 -13.32 8.91
C SER A 256 16.73 -14.35 8.45
N GLY A 257 15.46 -14.06 8.71
CA GLY A 257 14.27 -14.79 8.27
C GLY A 257 13.03 -13.89 8.41
N TYR A 258 11.92 -14.25 7.79
CA TYR A 258 10.71 -13.42 7.83
C TYR A 258 9.95 -13.58 9.15
N SER A 259 9.77 -12.48 9.88
CA SER A 259 8.80 -12.42 10.96
C SER A 259 7.39 -12.19 10.42
N VAL A 260 6.39 -12.73 11.11
CA VAL A 260 4.98 -12.40 10.88
C VAL A 260 4.66 -10.96 11.31
N PHE A 261 5.53 -10.34 12.12
CA PHE A 261 5.23 -9.11 12.84
C PHE A 261 5.82 -7.83 12.21
N ASP A 262 6.71 -7.90 11.21
CA ASP A 262 7.28 -6.72 10.56
C ASP A 262 7.35 -6.89 9.02
N PRO A 263 6.56 -6.14 8.24
CA PRO A 263 6.62 -6.16 6.78
C PRO A 263 7.99 -5.74 6.22
N ARG A 264 8.79 -4.98 6.97
CA ARG A 264 10.15 -4.57 6.56
C ARG A 264 11.11 -5.74 6.49
N ASP A 265 10.81 -6.87 7.13
CA ASP A 265 11.67 -8.05 7.09
C ASP A 265 11.82 -8.64 5.69
N LYS A 266 10.91 -8.32 4.77
CA LYS A 266 10.96 -8.75 3.38
C LYS A 266 11.78 -7.83 2.48
N ARG A 267 12.18 -6.64 2.97
CA ARG A 267 12.97 -5.69 2.18
C ARG A 267 14.45 -5.91 2.39
N LEU A 268 15.22 -5.41 1.44
CA LEU A 268 16.66 -5.29 1.53
C LEU A 268 17.03 -3.81 1.45
N GLU A 269 17.77 -3.29 2.41
CA GLU A 269 18.26 -1.91 2.43
C GLU A 269 19.71 -1.88 1.91
N LEU A 270 20.02 -0.96 0.98
CA LEU A 270 21.36 -0.71 0.47
C LEU A 270 21.88 0.65 0.91
N ASP A 271 23.10 0.68 1.41
CA ASP A 271 23.71 1.94 1.85
C ASP A 271 25.21 1.93 1.55
N ILE A 272 25.80 3.10 1.35
CA ILE A 272 27.22 3.25 1.06
C ILE A 272 28.02 3.03 2.34
N LEU A 273 28.99 2.13 2.28
CA LEU A 273 29.94 1.88 3.34
C LEU A 273 31.29 2.51 3.00
N SER A 274 31.76 3.42 3.86
CA SER A 274 33.09 4.00 3.70
C SER A 274 34.17 2.90 3.68
N PHE A 275 35.14 3.01 2.76
CA PHE A 275 36.17 1.99 2.55
C PHE A 275 36.93 1.58 3.83
N GLU A 276 37.18 2.55 4.72
CA GLU A 276 37.85 2.31 6.01
C GLU A 276 37.06 1.43 7.00
N LYS A 277 35.75 1.26 6.79
CA LYS A 277 34.85 0.49 7.66
C LYS A 277 34.63 -0.94 7.21
N VAL A 278 35.14 -1.34 6.04
CA VAL A 278 34.88 -2.67 5.45
C VAL A 278 35.25 -3.82 6.40
N ARG A 279 36.46 -3.80 6.98
CA ARG A 279 36.88 -4.82 7.96
C ARG A 279 36.05 -4.82 9.23
N ASP A 280 35.72 -3.65 9.76
CA ASP A 280 34.97 -3.51 11.01
C ASP A 280 33.53 -4.03 10.82
N PHE A 281 32.90 -3.68 9.69
CA PHE A 281 31.60 -4.21 9.28
C PHE A 281 31.64 -5.73 9.14
N TRP A 282 32.62 -6.28 8.40
CA TRP A 282 32.73 -7.72 8.18
C TRP A 282 32.86 -8.48 9.50
N THR A 283 33.72 -7.98 10.40
CA THR A 283 33.93 -8.58 11.72
C THR A 283 32.66 -8.53 12.57
N ALA A 284 31.93 -7.43 12.54
CA ALA A 284 30.67 -7.24 13.27
C ALA A 284 29.52 -8.10 12.73
N ALA A 285 29.46 -8.32 11.41
CA ALA A 285 28.46 -9.18 10.77
C ALA A 285 28.59 -10.64 11.26
N TRP A 286 29.82 -11.15 11.34
CA TRP A 286 30.09 -12.51 11.84
C TRP A 286 30.09 -12.63 13.36
N ASN A 287 30.44 -11.56 14.08
CA ASN A 287 30.55 -11.54 15.54
C ASN A 287 29.66 -10.45 16.14
N PRO A 288 28.33 -10.68 16.24
CA PRO A 288 27.37 -9.67 16.69
C PRO A 288 27.64 -9.16 18.11
N TYR A 289 28.29 -9.97 18.95
CA TYR A 289 28.61 -9.63 20.34
C TYR A 289 30.04 -9.13 20.54
N SER A 290 30.80 -8.90 19.47
CA SER A 290 32.17 -8.36 19.55
C SER A 290 32.22 -6.96 20.18
N ARG A 291 31.12 -6.23 20.06
CA ARG A 291 30.89 -4.91 20.66
C ARG A 291 29.41 -4.77 20.99
N THR A 292 29.08 -4.14 22.11
CA THR A 292 27.69 -3.91 22.51
C THR A 292 27.49 -2.42 22.74
N SER A 293 26.63 -1.80 21.93
CA SER A 293 26.29 -0.39 22.11
C SER A 293 25.29 -0.19 23.26
N ASN A 294 25.55 0.79 24.13
CA ASN A 294 24.61 1.16 25.21
C ASN A 294 23.33 1.83 24.68
N ARG A 295 23.28 2.17 23.39
CA ARG A 295 22.16 2.88 22.73
C ARG A 295 21.22 1.97 21.96
N MET A 296 21.36 0.65 22.08
CA MET A 296 20.53 -0.27 21.33
C MET A 296 19.03 -0.06 21.59
N PRO A 297 18.19 -0.12 20.54
CA PRO A 297 16.74 -0.08 20.69
C PRO A 297 16.28 -1.22 21.61
N ARG A 298 15.33 -0.91 22.50
CA ARG A 298 14.63 -1.92 23.29
C ARG A 298 13.40 -2.36 22.52
N GLY A 299 13.28 -3.64 22.23
CA GLY A 299 12.13 -4.17 21.50
C GLY A 299 12.20 -5.69 21.35
N PRO A 300 11.16 -6.31 20.78
CA PRO A 300 11.14 -7.73 20.48
C PRO A 300 12.10 -8.12 19.35
N TYR A 301 12.48 -7.15 18.50
CA TYR A 301 13.42 -7.33 17.39
C TYR A 301 14.87 -7.37 17.89
N ARG A 302 15.61 -8.41 17.51
CA ARG A 302 16.98 -8.68 17.96
C ARG A 302 18.00 -8.12 16.97
N TYR A 303 18.31 -6.84 17.14
CA TYR A 303 19.35 -6.15 16.37
C TYR A 303 20.76 -6.71 16.65
N ASN A 304 21.66 -6.63 15.68
CA ASN A 304 23.09 -6.89 15.81
C ASN A 304 23.76 -5.77 16.64
N PRO A 305 24.24 -6.06 17.87
CA PRO A 305 24.83 -5.06 18.75
C PRO A 305 26.11 -4.41 18.21
N ALA A 306 26.95 -5.19 17.54
CA ALA A 306 28.24 -4.74 17.03
C ALA A 306 28.09 -3.84 15.81
N MET A 307 27.01 -4.04 15.04
CA MET A 307 26.68 -3.22 13.87
C MET A 307 26.20 -1.82 14.22
N TYR A 308 25.52 -1.66 15.35
CA TYR A 308 24.84 -0.39 15.69
C TYR A 308 25.79 0.82 15.68
N ASP A 309 27.01 0.67 16.19
CA ASP A 309 28.01 1.75 16.21
C ASP A 309 28.79 1.89 14.88
N VAL A 310 28.76 0.86 14.02
CA VAL A 310 29.32 0.89 12.66
C VAL A 310 28.37 1.62 11.70
N HIS A 311 27.07 1.68 12.05
CA HIS A 311 26.00 2.25 11.24
C HIS A 311 25.54 3.65 11.63
N ALA A 312 26.01 4.23 12.75
CA ALA A 312 25.46 5.46 13.32
C ALA A 312 25.61 6.75 12.45
N HIS A 313 26.18 6.66 11.25
CA HIS A 313 26.28 7.75 10.27
C HIS A 313 25.77 7.21 8.93
N GLY A 314 24.57 7.62 8.53
CA GLY A 314 23.85 7.11 7.35
C GLY A 314 22.39 6.83 7.70
N GLY A 315 21.57 7.86 7.63
CA GLY A 315 20.11 7.73 7.70
C GLY A 315 19.59 7.61 6.28
N GLY A 316 18.81 6.56 6.03
CA GLY A 316 18.35 6.17 4.70
C GLY A 316 19.34 5.23 4.01
N GLY A 317 18.85 4.12 3.47
CA GLY A 317 19.49 3.40 2.38
C GLY A 317 18.43 2.93 1.36
N GLU A 318 18.76 2.84 0.07
CA GLU A 318 17.83 2.44 -0.99
C GLU A 318 17.11 1.13 -0.61
N PRO A 319 15.77 1.16 -0.48
CA PRO A 319 15.00 -0.03 -0.21
C PRO A 319 14.77 -0.84 -1.50
N ILE A 320 15.03 -2.14 -1.43
CA ILE A 320 14.81 -3.12 -2.50
C ILE A 320 13.69 -4.07 -2.09
N VAL A 321 12.71 -4.17 -2.96
CA VAL A 321 11.54 -5.04 -2.87
C VAL A 321 11.92 -6.52 -3.02
N ASP A 322 11.15 -7.42 -2.39
CA ASP A 322 11.23 -8.86 -2.71
C ASP A 322 10.59 -9.08 -4.09
N PRO A 323 11.35 -9.52 -5.11
CA PRO A 323 10.80 -9.77 -6.43
C PRO A 323 9.83 -10.96 -6.46
N ASP A 324 9.74 -11.79 -5.42
CA ASP A 324 8.83 -12.93 -5.36
C ASP A 324 7.60 -12.68 -4.44
N ASP A 325 7.55 -11.53 -3.76
CA ASP A 325 6.42 -11.07 -2.92
C ASP A 325 6.38 -9.54 -2.87
N ILE A 326 6.06 -8.90 -4.01
CA ILE A 326 6.09 -7.44 -4.13
C ILE A 326 5.11 -6.82 -3.15
N ALA A 327 3.84 -7.24 -3.19
CA ALA A 327 2.79 -6.68 -2.34
C ALA A 327 3.13 -6.76 -0.84
N GLY A 328 3.75 -7.85 -0.39
CA GLY A 328 4.16 -8.02 1.01
C GLY A 328 5.42 -7.26 1.42
N SER A 329 6.18 -6.73 0.46
CA SER A 329 7.44 -6.02 0.70
C SER A 329 7.42 -4.54 0.27
N LEU A 330 6.34 -4.05 -0.35
CA LEU A 330 6.20 -2.65 -0.77
C LEU A 330 6.27 -1.65 0.39
N GLY A 331 7.01 -0.56 0.17
CA GLY A 331 7.05 0.65 1.01
C GLY A 331 6.02 1.71 0.62
N SER A 332 6.15 2.90 1.21
CA SER A 332 5.35 4.07 0.83
C SER A 332 5.89 4.79 -0.40
N ASP A 333 7.20 4.74 -0.59
CA ASP A 333 7.91 5.55 -1.58
C ASP A 333 8.36 4.64 -2.71
N VAL A 334 7.57 4.62 -3.80
CA VAL A 334 7.66 3.59 -4.84
C VAL A 334 7.72 4.24 -6.21
N ILE A 335 8.67 3.77 -7.04
CA ILE A 335 8.72 4.01 -8.48
C ILE A 335 8.46 2.69 -9.20
N PHE A 336 7.32 2.58 -9.89
CA PHE A 336 7.03 1.42 -10.74
C PHE A 336 7.69 1.55 -12.12
N VAL A 337 8.37 0.49 -12.57
CA VAL A 337 8.85 0.39 -13.95
C VAL A 337 7.80 -0.32 -14.78
N LEU A 338 7.15 0.40 -15.69
CA LEU A 338 6.00 -0.10 -16.45
C LEU A 338 6.40 -0.84 -17.73
N GLU A 339 7.55 -0.50 -18.32
CA GLU A 339 8.04 -1.11 -19.56
C GLU A 339 9.37 -1.84 -19.34
N ARG A 340 9.58 -2.93 -20.09
CA ARG A 340 10.79 -3.76 -20.01
C ARG A 340 12.03 -2.93 -20.32
N MET A 341 12.92 -2.80 -19.35
CA MET A 341 14.21 -2.12 -19.50
C MET A 341 15.34 -3.02 -19.04
N THR A 342 16.50 -2.86 -19.64
CA THR A 342 17.73 -3.51 -19.19
C THR A 342 18.22 -2.87 -17.89
N PRO A 343 19.02 -3.59 -17.08
CA PRO A 343 19.66 -3.00 -15.91
C PRO A 343 20.50 -1.76 -16.22
N SER A 344 21.15 -1.72 -17.39
CA SER A 344 21.89 -0.53 -17.84
C SER A 344 20.98 0.67 -18.10
N GLU A 345 19.85 0.47 -18.79
CA GLU A 345 18.86 1.53 -19.04
C GLU A 345 18.28 2.09 -17.73
N LEU A 346 17.92 1.21 -16.78
CA LEU A 346 17.40 1.65 -15.48
C LEU A 346 18.44 2.41 -14.65
N ARG A 347 19.72 2.00 -14.71
CA ARG A 347 20.82 2.75 -14.09
C ARG A 347 20.94 4.13 -14.71
N GLN A 348 20.84 4.24 -16.03
CA GLN A 348 20.88 5.53 -16.71
C GLN A 348 19.75 6.45 -16.24
N ILE A 349 18.50 5.98 -16.17
CA ILE A 349 17.39 6.78 -15.63
C ILE A 349 17.70 7.26 -14.21
N ARG A 350 18.20 6.39 -13.33
CA ARG A 350 18.55 6.76 -11.96
C ARG A 350 19.64 7.82 -11.92
N THR A 351 20.73 7.64 -12.66
CA THR A 351 21.85 8.58 -12.69
C THR A 351 21.45 9.93 -13.27
N GLU A 352 20.65 9.94 -14.34
CA GLU A 352 20.37 11.14 -15.12
C GLU A 352 19.15 11.92 -14.64
N LEU A 353 18.13 11.23 -14.14
CA LEU A 353 16.93 11.87 -13.62
C LEU A 353 16.92 11.93 -12.09
N PHE A 354 17.41 10.91 -11.37
CA PHE A 354 17.37 10.85 -9.90
C PHE A 354 18.79 10.90 -9.25
N PRO A 355 19.64 11.89 -9.54
CA PRO A 355 21.05 11.88 -9.12
C PRO A 355 21.24 12.04 -7.59
N CYS A 356 20.33 12.75 -6.91
CA CYS A 356 20.37 12.97 -5.46
C CYS A 356 18.95 13.09 -4.92
N PRO A 357 18.15 12.00 -4.88
CA PRO A 357 16.81 12.14 -4.39
C PRO A 357 16.88 12.37 -2.88
N ASP A 358 16.26 13.45 -2.40
CA ASP A 358 16.07 13.72 -0.96
C ASP A 358 15.28 12.58 -0.27
N GLN A 359 14.65 11.71 -1.09
CA GLN A 359 13.83 10.58 -0.68
C GLN A 359 14.28 9.28 -1.35
N GLU A 360 14.35 8.21 -0.57
CA GLU A 360 14.80 6.91 -1.06
C GLU A 360 13.64 6.12 -1.66
N TYR A 361 13.47 6.24 -2.96
CA TYR A 361 12.46 5.47 -3.67
C TYR A 361 12.81 3.99 -3.80
N MET A 362 11.82 3.15 -3.56
CA MET A 362 11.83 1.75 -3.92
C MET A 362 11.49 1.59 -5.40
N TRP A 363 12.46 1.15 -6.20
CA TRP A 363 12.23 0.86 -7.61
C TRP A 363 11.70 -0.55 -7.80
N VAL A 364 10.51 -0.67 -8.39
CA VAL A 364 9.78 -1.93 -8.49
C VAL A 364 9.52 -2.24 -9.96
N ASP A 365 10.26 -3.21 -10.48
CA ASP A 365 10.08 -3.69 -11.86
C ASP A 365 8.91 -4.65 -11.94
N VAL A 366 7.85 -4.19 -12.61
CA VAL A 366 6.61 -4.95 -12.84
C VAL A 366 6.37 -5.19 -14.33
N ALA A 367 7.26 -4.76 -15.22
CA ALA A 367 7.02 -4.76 -16.66
C ALA A 367 6.70 -6.14 -17.25
N ASP A 368 7.26 -7.20 -16.67
CA ASP A 368 6.99 -8.59 -17.05
C ASP A 368 5.63 -9.13 -16.57
N ARG A 369 4.96 -8.39 -15.67
CA ARG A 369 3.69 -8.76 -15.03
C ARG A 369 2.50 -8.02 -15.63
N LEU A 370 2.76 -6.93 -16.35
CA LEU A 370 1.69 -6.08 -16.89
C LEU A 370 1.17 -6.65 -18.22
N ALA A 371 -0.15 -6.54 -18.42
CA ALA A 371 -0.76 -6.84 -19.72
C ALA A 371 -0.44 -5.76 -20.77
N SER A 372 -0.20 -4.53 -20.33
CA SER A 372 0.20 -3.37 -21.13
C SER A 372 1.16 -2.49 -20.32
N PRO A 373 2.15 -1.82 -20.95
CA PRO A 373 3.15 -1.01 -20.26
C PRO A 373 2.60 0.39 -19.92
N ASP A 374 1.47 0.45 -19.23
CA ASP A 374 0.76 1.68 -18.90
C ASP A 374 0.04 1.57 -17.55
N MET A 375 -0.59 2.67 -17.12
CA MET A 375 -1.35 2.72 -15.87
C MET A 375 -2.52 1.71 -15.84
N GLN A 376 -3.17 1.44 -16.97
CA GLN A 376 -4.25 0.46 -17.04
C GLN A 376 -3.73 -0.97 -16.81
N GLY A 377 -2.56 -1.29 -17.35
CA GLY A 377 -1.87 -2.56 -17.12
C GLY A 377 -1.42 -2.72 -15.66
N LEU A 378 -0.95 -1.64 -15.03
CA LEU A 378 -0.60 -1.61 -13.61
C LEU A 378 -1.81 -1.85 -12.69
N LEU A 379 -2.94 -1.19 -12.94
CA LEU A 379 -4.16 -1.42 -12.16
C LEU A 379 -4.68 -2.85 -12.35
N ALA A 380 -4.68 -3.35 -13.58
CA ALA A 380 -5.07 -4.74 -13.85
C ALA A 380 -4.16 -5.73 -13.12
N TYR A 381 -2.86 -5.45 -13.01
CA TYR A 381 -1.94 -6.24 -12.21
C TYR A 381 -2.30 -6.23 -10.71
N PHE A 382 -2.62 -5.08 -10.12
CA PHE A 382 -3.07 -5.01 -8.72
C PHE A 382 -4.37 -5.79 -8.47
N GLU A 383 -5.31 -5.80 -9.42
CA GLU A 383 -6.59 -6.51 -9.29
C GLU A 383 -6.45 -8.03 -9.44
N THR A 384 -5.58 -8.49 -10.34
CA THR A 384 -5.51 -9.89 -10.76
C THR A 384 -4.38 -10.68 -10.12
N SER A 385 -3.37 -10.01 -9.58
CA SER A 385 -2.24 -10.63 -8.90
C SER A 385 -2.66 -11.29 -7.60
N GLU A 386 -2.27 -12.56 -7.40
CA GLU A 386 -2.42 -13.27 -6.12
C GLU A 386 -1.65 -12.57 -4.98
N GLU A 387 -0.62 -11.76 -5.30
CA GLU A 387 0.19 -11.04 -4.30
C GLU A 387 -0.63 -9.94 -3.61
N PHE A 388 -1.44 -9.22 -4.39
CA PHE A 388 -2.33 -8.18 -3.86
C PHE A 388 -3.65 -8.82 -3.44
N ALA A 389 -4.34 -9.51 -4.36
CA ALA A 389 -5.73 -9.96 -4.22
C ALA A 389 -6.00 -11.05 -3.16
N HIS A 390 -4.98 -11.64 -2.53
CA HIS A 390 -5.22 -12.67 -1.51
C HIS A 390 -5.89 -12.11 -0.24
N HIS A 391 -7.14 -12.55 -0.02
CA HIS A 391 -8.05 -12.23 1.08
C HIS A 391 -7.49 -12.36 2.51
N HIS A 392 -6.31 -12.96 2.69
CA HIS A 392 -5.72 -13.20 4.01
C HIS A 392 -4.53 -12.30 4.34
N ARG A 393 -3.95 -11.61 3.33
CA ARG A 393 -2.79 -10.72 3.53
C ARG A 393 -3.13 -9.25 3.40
N ASN A 394 -4.22 -8.95 2.69
CA ASN A 394 -4.80 -7.62 2.58
C ASN A 394 -3.77 -6.53 2.23
N HIS A 395 -2.86 -6.85 1.31
CA HIS A 395 -1.85 -5.90 0.84
C HIS A 395 -2.51 -4.92 -0.13
N CYS A 396 -2.90 -3.76 0.39
CA CYS A 396 -3.43 -2.68 -0.43
C CYS A 396 -2.35 -2.15 -1.39
N PRO A 397 -2.71 -1.81 -2.65
CA PRO A 397 -1.85 -1.03 -3.52
C PRO A 397 -1.39 0.29 -2.86
N PRO A 398 -0.24 0.86 -3.24
CA PRO A 398 0.24 2.13 -2.68
C PRO A 398 -0.75 3.26 -2.93
N LEU A 399 -1.02 4.09 -1.93
CA LEU A 399 -1.95 5.21 -2.05
C LEU A 399 -1.48 6.22 -3.11
N GLN A 400 -0.18 6.48 -3.16
CA GLN A 400 0.45 7.32 -4.15
C GLN A 400 1.77 6.67 -4.57
N PHE A 401 2.17 6.91 -5.82
CA PHE A 401 3.42 6.39 -6.35
C PHE A 401 3.89 7.20 -7.55
N LEU A 402 5.14 6.99 -7.92
CA LEU A 402 5.71 7.40 -9.18
C LEU A 402 5.80 6.20 -10.12
N ALA A 403 5.86 6.45 -11.42
CA ALA A 403 6.13 5.42 -12.41
C ALA A 403 6.97 5.95 -13.58
N VAL A 404 7.72 5.04 -14.18
CA VAL A 404 8.62 5.29 -15.32
C VAL A 404 8.37 4.29 -16.43
N ASP A 405 8.60 4.71 -17.67
CA ASP A 405 8.43 3.90 -18.87
C ASP A 405 9.45 4.29 -19.95
N ARG A 406 9.27 3.81 -21.19
CA ARG A 406 10.21 4.10 -22.27
C ARG A 406 10.33 5.59 -22.60
N ARG A 407 9.27 6.38 -22.40
CA ARG A 407 9.36 7.84 -22.60
C ARG A 407 10.29 8.45 -21.56
N THR A 408 10.23 8.01 -20.31
CA THR A 408 11.19 8.41 -19.28
C THR A 408 12.63 8.13 -19.69
N LEU A 409 12.90 6.96 -20.28
CA LEU A 409 14.24 6.61 -20.78
C LEU A 409 14.67 7.52 -21.94
N ALA A 410 13.79 7.76 -22.91
CA ALA A 410 14.08 8.62 -24.05
C ALA A 410 14.46 10.03 -23.58
N ASP A 411 13.68 10.57 -22.65
CA ASP A 411 13.96 11.86 -22.01
C ASP A 411 15.31 11.81 -21.27
N ALA A 412 15.58 10.78 -20.45
CA ALA A 412 16.87 10.64 -19.75
C ALA A 412 18.12 10.59 -20.68
N MET A 413 17.95 10.27 -21.96
CA MET A 413 19.05 10.18 -22.94
C MET A 413 19.35 11.50 -23.65
N GLU A 414 18.44 12.47 -23.60
CA GLU A 414 18.59 13.76 -24.27
C GLU A 414 19.49 14.71 -23.45
N PRO A 415 20.12 15.75 -24.05
CA PRO A 415 21.06 16.65 -23.37
C PRO A 415 20.48 17.40 -22.16
N ALA A 416 21.32 17.65 -21.14
CA ALA A 416 20.90 18.25 -19.86
C ALA A 416 20.25 19.65 -20.00
N ASP A 417 20.65 20.43 -21.00
CA ASP A 417 20.15 21.77 -21.29
C ASP A 417 18.78 21.79 -21.99
N GLU A 418 18.30 20.64 -22.46
CA GLU A 418 17.00 20.50 -23.10
C GLU A 418 15.94 19.88 -22.17
N ARG A 419 16.29 19.50 -20.93
CA ARG A 419 15.43 18.70 -20.02
C ARG A 419 14.36 19.46 -19.22
N GLU A 420 14.47 20.77 -19.06
CA GLU A 420 13.65 21.53 -18.09
C GLU A 420 12.13 21.47 -18.35
N ASP A 421 11.71 21.20 -19.60
CA ASP A 421 10.29 21.14 -20.00
C ASP A 421 9.74 19.69 -20.15
N TRP A 422 10.46 18.65 -19.71
CA TRP A 422 10.07 17.27 -20.02
C TRP A 422 9.13 16.64 -19.02
N GLU A 423 8.00 16.15 -19.51
CA GLU A 423 7.09 15.27 -18.77
C GLU A 423 7.64 13.83 -18.71
N ALA A 424 8.74 13.63 -17.97
CA ALA A 424 9.46 12.36 -17.95
C ALA A 424 8.83 11.32 -17.01
N VAL A 425 8.20 11.71 -15.91
CA VAL A 425 7.75 10.82 -14.82
C VAL A 425 6.23 10.85 -14.69
N ILE A 426 5.62 9.70 -14.44
CA ILE A 426 4.20 9.61 -14.10
C ILE A 426 4.08 9.72 -12.57
N VAL A 427 3.21 10.60 -12.09
CA VAL A 427 2.78 10.67 -10.70
C VAL A 427 1.32 10.24 -10.61
N ALA A 428 0.97 9.44 -9.60
CA ALA A 428 -0.39 8.93 -9.42
C ALA A 428 -0.81 8.95 -7.95
N SER A 429 -2.09 9.21 -7.71
CA SER A 429 -2.71 9.18 -6.38
C SER A 429 -4.13 8.61 -6.43
N TYR A 430 -4.48 7.81 -5.41
CA TYR A 430 -5.84 7.33 -5.17
C TYR A 430 -6.84 8.48 -5.01
N GLU A 431 -6.40 9.61 -4.44
CA GLU A 431 -7.23 10.79 -4.19
C GLU A 431 -7.85 11.33 -5.48
N GLY A 432 -7.13 11.24 -6.61
CA GLY A 432 -7.66 11.66 -7.91
C GLY A 432 -8.76 10.75 -8.46
N GLY A 433 -8.87 9.51 -7.96
CA GLY A 433 -9.94 8.56 -8.30
C GLY A 433 -10.98 8.38 -7.18
N ASP A 434 -10.88 9.12 -6.07
CA ASP A 434 -11.79 8.98 -4.95
C ASP A 434 -13.13 9.67 -5.22
N VAL A 435 -14.22 8.94 -5.02
CA VAL A 435 -15.58 9.50 -4.98
C VAL A 435 -15.93 9.75 -3.52
N TRP A 436 -15.95 11.02 -3.12
CA TRP A 436 -16.29 11.45 -1.77
C TRP A 436 -17.80 11.65 -1.62
N PHE A 437 -18.37 11.10 -0.54
CA PHE A 437 -19.77 11.29 -0.18
C PHE A 437 -19.89 12.36 0.90
N GLN A 438 -20.69 13.40 0.62
CA GLN A 438 -20.85 14.58 1.48
C GLN A 438 -22.31 14.79 1.86
N ASP A 439 -22.54 15.24 3.10
CA ASP A 439 -23.88 15.61 3.55
C ASP A 439 -24.29 17.00 3.02
N GLU A 440 -25.52 17.43 3.33
CA GLU A 440 -26.05 18.73 2.92
C GLU A 440 -25.23 19.93 3.45
N THR A 441 -24.37 19.72 4.46
CA THR A 441 -23.49 20.73 5.03
C THR A 441 -22.09 20.73 4.40
N GLY A 442 -21.86 19.91 3.37
CA GLY A 442 -20.58 19.75 2.70
C GLY A 442 -19.57 18.91 3.50
N ARG A 443 -20.02 18.16 4.51
CA ARG A 443 -19.14 17.33 5.33
C ARG A 443 -19.02 15.94 4.73
N SER A 444 -17.78 15.52 4.43
CA SER A 444 -17.49 14.18 3.96
C SER A 444 -17.71 13.11 5.03
N PHE A 445 -18.39 12.03 4.67
CA PHE A 445 -18.76 10.94 5.56
C PHE A 445 -18.30 9.55 5.11
N GLY A 446 -17.80 9.44 3.89
CA GLY A 446 -17.12 8.26 3.39
C GLY A 446 -16.59 8.53 1.98
N TYR A 447 -15.87 7.57 1.45
CA TYR A 447 -15.43 7.60 0.05
C TYR A 447 -15.30 6.19 -0.53
N LEU A 448 -15.31 6.11 -1.86
CA LEU A 448 -14.91 4.94 -2.63
C LEU A 448 -13.67 5.28 -3.46
N SER A 449 -12.60 4.50 -3.33
CA SER A 449 -11.43 4.60 -4.20
C SER A 449 -11.68 3.87 -5.50
N THR A 450 -12.12 4.63 -6.52
CA THR A 450 -12.54 4.05 -7.81
C THR A 450 -11.37 3.84 -8.78
N GLY A 451 -10.19 4.36 -8.46
CA GLY A 451 -9.03 4.29 -9.33
C GLY A 451 -7.88 5.17 -8.85
N TYR A 452 -7.03 5.57 -9.79
CA TYR A 452 -5.98 6.57 -9.59
C TYR A 452 -6.13 7.72 -10.57
N GLY A 453 -6.08 8.95 -10.06
CA GLY A 453 -5.72 10.09 -10.89
C GLY A 453 -4.22 10.01 -11.18
N TYR A 454 -3.82 10.34 -12.41
CA TYR A 454 -2.41 10.38 -12.76
C TYR A 454 -2.08 11.50 -13.74
N GLU A 455 -0.86 12.02 -13.67
CA GLU A 455 -0.32 12.98 -14.62
C GLU A 455 1.12 12.65 -14.96
N ARG A 456 1.60 13.26 -16.03
CA ARG A 456 2.98 13.17 -16.46
C ARG A 456 3.64 14.52 -16.30
N ARG A 457 4.77 14.57 -15.59
CA ARG A 457 5.47 15.81 -15.23
C ARG A 457 6.98 15.62 -15.27
N ASN A 458 7.71 16.72 -15.20
CA ASN A 458 9.15 16.65 -14.92
C ASN A 458 9.37 16.09 -13.51
N LEU A 459 10.61 15.67 -13.22
CA LEU A 459 10.86 15.01 -11.94
C LEU A 459 10.55 15.92 -10.75
N GLU A 460 11.05 17.15 -10.72
CA GLU A 460 10.88 18.07 -9.59
C GLU A 460 9.40 18.32 -9.28
N GLU A 461 8.58 18.52 -10.32
CA GLU A 461 7.14 18.67 -10.17
C GLU A 461 6.44 17.38 -9.75
N ALA A 462 6.82 16.23 -10.31
CA ALA A 462 6.26 14.94 -9.93
C ALA A 462 6.55 14.61 -8.45
N GLU A 463 7.78 14.85 -8.00
CA GLU A 463 8.16 14.72 -6.58
C GLU A 463 7.42 15.74 -5.71
N GLY A 464 7.32 16.98 -6.18
CA GLY A 464 6.54 18.03 -5.51
C GLY A 464 5.09 17.61 -5.29
N VAL A 465 4.42 17.10 -6.32
CA VAL A 465 3.05 16.57 -6.23
C VAL A 465 3.00 15.38 -5.27
N TYR A 466 3.89 14.40 -5.46
CA TYR A 466 3.96 13.19 -4.63
C TYR A 466 4.11 13.53 -3.15
N ILE A 467 5.08 14.38 -2.79
CA ILE A 467 5.35 14.79 -1.41
C ILE A 467 4.15 15.55 -0.83
N ASN A 468 3.61 16.54 -1.55
CA ASN A 468 2.50 17.37 -1.06
C ASN A 468 1.25 16.53 -0.77
N VAL A 469 0.92 15.59 -1.65
CA VAL A 469 -0.22 14.68 -1.48
C VAL A 469 0.05 13.68 -0.34
N ASN A 470 1.26 13.08 -0.30
CA ASN A 470 1.66 12.11 0.72
C ASN A 470 1.60 12.69 2.15
N ILE A 471 2.02 13.94 2.33
CA ILE A 471 1.96 14.62 3.64
C ILE A 471 0.64 15.39 3.87
N SER A 472 -0.29 15.31 2.91
CA SER A 472 -1.58 16.02 2.92
C SER A 472 -1.44 17.54 3.10
N ASN A 473 -0.41 18.14 2.51
CA ASN A 473 -0.22 19.60 2.49
C ASN A 473 -1.11 20.28 1.45
N MET A 474 -1.32 19.63 0.30
CA MET A 474 -2.25 20.04 -0.75
C MET A 474 -2.97 18.80 -1.30
N SER A 475 -4.22 18.96 -1.72
CA SER A 475 -5.02 17.91 -2.35
C SER A 475 -4.58 17.63 -3.78
N TRP A 476 -4.84 16.41 -4.26
CA TRP A 476 -4.65 16.06 -5.67
C TRP A 476 -5.38 17.04 -6.59
N SER A 477 -6.63 17.40 -6.28
CA SER A 477 -7.42 18.32 -7.10
C SER A 477 -6.83 19.73 -7.20
N GLU A 478 -6.13 20.21 -6.16
CA GLU A 478 -5.46 21.52 -6.19
C GLU A 478 -4.18 21.50 -7.04
N MET A 479 -3.53 20.34 -7.13
CA MET A 479 -2.27 20.18 -7.86
C MET A 479 -2.48 19.75 -9.32
N CYS A 480 -3.53 18.98 -9.59
CA CYS A 480 -3.76 18.22 -10.82
C CYS A 480 -5.23 18.32 -11.29
N GLU A 481 -5.71 19.55 -11.51
CA GLU A 481 -7.13 19.89 -11.79
C GLU A 481 -7.76 19.13 -12.98
N GLN A 482 -6.97 18.75 -13.99
CA GLN A 482 -7.46 18.13 -15.24
C GLN A 482 -6.86 16.74 -15.49
N SER A 483 -6.42 16.07 -14.42
CA SER A 483 -5.80 14.77 -14.51
C SER A 483 -6.77 13.69 -15.00
N PRO A 484 -6.37 12.82 -15.95
CA PRO A 484 -7.12 11.62 -16.27
C PRO A 484 -7.16 10.67 -15.07
N VAL A 485 -8.25 9.91 -14.98
CA VAL A 485 -8.43 8.85 -13.97
C VAL A 485 -8.44 7.50 -14.66
N VAL A 486 -7.67 6.56 -14.14
CA VAL A 486 -7.74 5.15 -14.52
C VAL A 486 -8.52 4.40 -13.44
N HIS A 487 -9.61 3.76 -13.82
CA HIS A 487 -10.52 3.11 -12.87
C HIS A 487 -10.24 1.62 -12.72
N TRP A 488 -10.54 1.08 -11.53
CA TRP A 488 -10.58 -0.37 -11.32
C TRP A 488 -11.65 -1.00 -12.20
N SER A 489 -11.41 -2.24 -12.63
CA SER A 489 -12.38 -3.01 -13.42
C SER A 489 -13.75 -3.12 -12.74
N ALA A 490 -13.77 -3.16 -11.40
CA ALA A 490 -14.99 -3.23 -10.60
C ALA A 490 -15.90 -2.00 -10.74
N TYR A 491 -15.36 -0.83 -11.10
CA TYR A 491 -16.09 0.44 -11.24
C TYR A 491 -16.31 0.85 -12.69
N ARG A 492 -15.96 0.02 -13.67
CA ARG A 492 -15.93 0.43 -15.08
C ARG A 492 -17.30 0.88 -15.58
N ALA A 493 -18.38 0.15 -15.27
CA ALA A 493 -19.71 0.53 -15.75
C ALA A 493 -20.18 1.86 -15.17
N TRP A 494 -19.86 2.15 -13.90
CA TRP A 494 -20.14 3.45 -13.29
C TRP A 494 -19.32 4.57 -13.94
N ALA A 495 -18.02 4.33 -14.16
CA ALA A 495 -17.11 5.33 -14.73
C ALA A 495 -17.47 5.74 -16.17
N GLU A 496 -18.22 4.91 -16.91
CA GLU A 496 -18.72 5.27 -18.25
C GLU A 496 -19.81 6.36 -18.22
N ASP A 497 -20.52 6.53 -17.09
CA ASP A 497 -21.59 7.53 -16.95
C ASP A 497 -21.77 7.98 -15.48
N PRO A 498 -20.78 8.72 -14.92
CA PRO A 498 -20.77 9.08 -13.50
C PRO A 498 -21.87 10.10 -13.15
N GLU A 499 -22.37 10.87 -14.11
CA GLU A 499 -23.39 11.92 -13.91
C GLU A 499 -24.80 11.35 -13.64
N LYS A 500 -25.02 10.06 -13.87
CA LYS A 500 -26.30 9.40 -13.56
C LYS A 500 -26.59 9.30 -12.06
N GLU A 501 -25.57 9.35 -11.22
CA GLU A 501 -25.72 9.18 -9.77
C GLU A 501 -25.61 10.52 -9.04
N SER A 502 -26.44 10.70 -8.00
CA SER A 502 -26.41 11.88 -7.12
C SER A 502 -26.01 11.44 -5.71
N PHE A 503 -24.94 12.02 -5.18
CA PHE A 503 -24.27 11.52 -3.96
C PHE A 503 -24.50 12.36 -2.70
N ALA A 504 -25.16 13.51 -2.82
CA ALA A 504 -25.26 14.50 -1.76
C ALA A 504 -26.68 14.57 -1.19
N ARG A 505 -27.11 13.46 -0.59
CA ARG A 505 -28.46 13.30 -0.03
C ARG A 505 -28.41 12.90 1.43
N SER A 506 -29.31 13.48 2.21
CA SER A 506 -29.59 13.04 3.56
C SER A 506 -31.08 12.82 3.78
N PHE A 507 -31.39 11.90 4.68
CA PHE A 507 -32.75 11.45 4.97
C PHE A 507 -32.99 11.52 6.47
N GLY A 508 -34.18 11.96 6.87
CA GLY A 508 -34.53 12.00 8.28
C GLY A 508 -36.01 12.32 8.51
N PRO A 509 -36.39 12.61 9.77
CA PRO A 509 -37.75 12.97 10.13
C PRO A 509 -38.30 14.18 9.35
N GLU A 510 -37.42 15.05 8.88
CA GLU A 510 -37.75 16.25 8.09
C GLU A 510 -37.94 15.97 6.59
N GLY A 511 -37.70 14.73 6.14
CA GLY A 511 -37.74 14.33 4.74
C GLY A 511 -36.35 14.18 4.12
N MET A 512 -36.32 13.98 2.80
CA MET A 512 -35.09 13.94 2.00
C MET A 512 -34.60 15.37 1.74
N GLN A 513 -33.34 15.64 2.04
CA GLN A 513 -32.64 16.87 1.71
C GLN A 513 -31.52 16.56 0.72
N VAL A 514 -31.30 17.45 -0.25
CA VAL A 514 -30.25 17.34 -1.27
C VAL A 514 -29.39 18.59 -1.16
N SER A 515 -28.06 18.45 -1.18
CA SER A 515 -27.19 19.63 -1.22
C SER A 515 -27.50 20.45 -2.47
N GLU A 516 -27.63 21.77 -2.33
CA GLU A 516 -27.61 22.65 -3.49
C GLU A 516 -26.17 22.66 -4.03
N SER A 517 -25.88 21.83 -5.04
CA SER A 517 -24.59 21.88 -5.72
C SER A 517 -24.43 23.24 -6.40
N GLY A 518 -23.41 24.00 -6.01
CA GLY A 518 -22.99 25.25 -6.65
C GLY A 518 -22.24 25.03 -7.94
#